data_AF-A0A2G2D7H9-F1
#
_entry.id   AF-A0A2G2D7H9-F1
#
_cell.length_a   1.000
_cell.length_b   1.000
_cell.length_c   1.000
_cell.angle_alpha   90.00
_cell.angle_beta   90.00
_cell.angle_gamma   90.00
#
_symmetry.space_group_name_H-M   'P 1'
#
loop_
_entity.id
_entity.type
_entity.pdbx_description
1 polymer ?
#
loop_
_entity_poly.entity_id
_entity_poly.type
_entity_poly.pdbx_seq_one_letter_code
_entity_poly.pdbx_strand_id
1 'polypeptide(L)'
;MIFTFYSVQAQKVKLKKDVIYVDGEATFSFAKKTHGTEFVVYTLNTKDELFTAIFYAGNTEGRDDNYYKLVFTNEKKSMEYTRTYWNKYLIGWLLEQDILNIKGEMDPDKIDGFITKYDENISKRTVILH
;
A
#
# COMPACT_ATOMS: atom_id res chain seq x y z
N MET A 1 27.92 27.26 16.11
CA MET A 1 26.66 26.96 15.41
C MET A 1 26.83 25.59 14.77
N ILE A 2 26.26 24.55 15.36
CA ILE A 2 26.39 23.17 14.85
C ILE A 2 25.26 22.98 13.84
N PHE A 3 25.60 22.91 12.56
CA PHE A 3 24.66 22.54 11.50
C PHE A 3 24.60 21.01 11.46
N THR A 4 23.57 20.43 12.09
CA THR A 4 23.27 19.01 11.90
C THR A 4 22.64 18.85 10.52
N PHE A 5 23.42 18.35 9.57
CA PHE A 5 22.91 17.94 8.27
C PHE A 5 22.08 16.67 8.46
N TYR A 6 20.76 16.80 8.49
CA TYR A 6 19.86 15.66 8.32
C TYR A 6 19.93 15.24 6.86
N SER A 7 20.78 14.28 6.53
CA SER A 7 20.66 13.56 5.27
C SER A 7 19.33 12.80 5.30
N VAL A 8 18.31 13.32 4.64
CA VAL A 8 17.07 12.61 4.37
C VAL A 8 17.41 11.48 3.41
N GLN A 9 17.85 10.33 3.94
CA GLN A 9 17.94 9.11 3.14
C GLN A 9 16.52 8.64 2.87
N ALA A 10 16.14 8.60 1.60
CA ALA A 10 14.90 7.96 1.19
C ALA A 10 14.95 6.47 1.58
N GLN A 11 13.91 5.98 2.27
CA GLN A 11 13.83 4.60 2.73
C GLN A 11 13.87 3.63 1.55
N LYS A 12 14.78 2.66 1.60
CA LYS A 12 15.04 1.72 0.51
C LYS A 12 14.23 0.43 0.70
N VAL A 13 13.12 0.33 -0.01
CA VAL A 13 12.28 -0.88 -0.01
C VAL A 13 12.79 -1.92 -1.02
N LYS A 14 12.94 -3.18 -0.57
CA LYS A 14 13.23 -4.35 -1.41
C LYS A 14 12.30 -5.52 -1.08
N LEU A 15 11.87 -6.27 -2.08
CA LEU A 15 11.10 -7.50 -1.90
C LEU A 15 11.96 -8.68 -2.33
N LYS A 16 12.13 -9.69 -1.45
CA LYS A 16 12.92 -10.88 -1.76
C LYS A 16 12.42 -12.06 -0.93
N LYS A 17 12.19 -13.22 -1.58
CA LYS A 17 11.79 -14.48 -0.92
C LYS A 17 10.63 -14.27 0.08
N ASP A 18 9.55 -13.64 -0.37
CA ASP A 18 8.34 -13.40 0.44
C ASP A 18 8.55 -12.50 1.68
N VAL A 19 9.69 -11.81 1.75
CA VAL A 19 10.02 -10.83 2.78
C VAL A 19 10.21 -9.45 2.15
N ILE A 20 9.66 -8.44 2.81
CA ILE A 20 9.88 -7.03 2.52
C ILE A 20 11.00 -6.56 3.45
N TYR A 21 12.02 -5.98 2.84
CA TYR A 21 13.13 -5.35 3.53
C TYR A 21 13.03 -3.83 3.41
N VAL A 22 13.04 -3.13 4.54
CA VAL A 22 13.12 -1.67 4.60
C VAL A 22 14.52 -1.32 5.10
N ASP A 23 15.27 -0.55 4.31
CA ASP A 23 16.67 -0.19 4.60
C ASP A 23 17.61 -1.37 4.86
N GLY A 24 17.23 -2.56 4.34
CA GLY A 24 18.01 -3.79 4.47
C GLY A 24 17.62 -4.65 5.66
N GLU A 25 16.76 -4.17 6.55
CA GLU A 25 16.19 -4.94 7.65
C GLU A 25 14.95 -5.69 7.18
N ALA A 26 14.76 -6.93 7.62
CA ALA A 26 13.53 -7.68 7.33
C ALA A 26 12.41 -7.10 8.19
N THR A 27 11.35 -6.59 7.55
CA THR A 27 10.33 -5.77 8.24
C THR A 27 8.93 -6.35 8.14
N PHE A 28 8.58 -6.92 6.98
CA PHE A 28 7.26 -7.52 6.76
C PHE A 28 7.37 -8.80 5.94
N SER A 29 6.33 -9.62 5.96
CA SER A 29 6.15 -10.72 5.01
C SER A 29 5.14 -10.32 3.94
N PHE A 30 5.26 -10.87 2.74
CA PHE A 30 4.28 -10.63 1.67
C PHE A 30 3.95 -11.90 0.91
N ALA A 31 2.77 -11.92 0.30
CA ALA A 31 2.37 -12.94 -0.65
C ALA A 31 1.73 -12.29 -1.89
N LYS A 32 1.93 -12.93 -3.05
CA LYS A 32 1.17 -12.62 -4.25
C LYS A 32 0.10 -13.70 -4.45
N LYS A 33 -1.16 -13.29 -4.46
CA LYS A 33 -2.32 -14.19 -4.67
C LYS A 33 -2.98 -13.90 -6.01
N THR A 34 -3.95 -14.74 -6.39
CA THR A 34 -4.79 -14.57 -7.58
C THR A 34 -3.95 -14.27 -8.84
N HIS A 35 -2.97 -15.12 -9.12
CA HIS A 35 -2.04 -14.97 -10.25
C HIS A 35 -1.27 -13.62 -10.28
N GLY A 36 -1.10 -12.97 -9.13
CA GLY A 36 -0.33 -11.73 -8.99
C GLY A 36 -1.15 -10.45 -9.03
N THR A 37 -2.48 -10.52 -9.14
CA THR A 37 -3.37 -9.34 -9.04
C THR A 37 -3.64 -8.91 -7.61
N GLU A 38 -3.28 -9.75 -6.64
CA GLU A 38 -3.37 -9.43 -5.21
C GLU A 38 -1.98 -9.42 -4.59
N PHE A 39 -1.67 -8.35 -3.86
CA PHE A 39 -0.47 -8.21 -3.07
C PHE A 39 -0.87 -8.05 -1.61
N VAL A 40 -0.60 -9.08 -0.82
CA VAL A 40 -0.98 -9.16 0.59
C VAL A 40 0.26 -8.98 1.46
N VAL A 41 0.15 -8.15 2.50
CA VAL A 41 1.25 -7.86 3.43
C VAL A 41 0.86 -8.27 4.83
N TYR A 42 1.81 -8.93 5.51
CA TYR A 42 1.67 -9.50 6.83
C TYR A 42 2.73 -8.92 7.77
N THR A 43 2.43 -8.96 9.07
CA THR A 43 3.45 -8.84 10.11
C THR A 43 4.53 -9.92 9.87
N LEU A 44 5.80 -9.56 10.07
CA LEU A 44 6.94 -10.40 9.69
C LEU A 44 6.85 -11.81 10.29
N ASN A 45 6.95 -12.84 9.44
CA ASN A 45 6.91 -14.25 9.81
C ASN A 45 5.65 -14.69 10.58
N THR A 46 4.56 -13.93 10.48
CA THR A 46 3.26 -14.31 11.06
C THR A 46 2.22 -14.49 9.97
N LYS A 47 0.99 -14.83 10.38
CA LYS A 47 -0.21 -14.85 9.51
C LYS A 47 -1.12 -13.65 9.75
N ASP A 48 -0.66 -12.68 10.53
CA ASP A 48 -1.41 -11.46 10.84
C ASP A 48 -1.34 -10.52 9.63
N GLU A 49 -2.48 -10.34 8.96
CA GLU A 49 -2.59 -9.57 7.73
C GLU A 49 -2.77 -8.09 8.06
N LEU A 50 -1.86 -7.27 7.55
CA LEU A 50 -1.91 -5.82 7.74
C LEU A 50 -2.81 -5.18 6.69
N PHE A 51 -2.56 -5.48 5.42
CA PHE A 51 -3.37 -4.99 4.31
C PHE A 51 -3.24 -5.86 3.07
N THR A 52 -4.22 -5.69 2.18
CA THR A 52 -4.22 -6.27 0.84
C THR A 52 -4.43 -5.18 -0.20
N ALA A 53 -3.56 -5.16 -1.22
CA ALA A 53 -3.75 -4.37 -2.42
C ALA A 53 -4.24 -5.28 -3.56
N ILE A 54 -5.28 -4.85 -4.26
CA ILE A 54 -5.95 -5.62 -5.33
C ILE A 54 -5.94 -4.77 -6.58
N PHE A 55 -5.45 -5.32 -7.69
CA PHE A 55 -5.54 -4.70 -9.00
C PHE A 55 -6.87 -5.09 -9.66
N TYR A 56 -7.63 -4.08 -10.09
CA TYR A 56 -8.83 -4.23 -10.89
C TYR A 56 -8.56 -3.72 -12.30
N ALA A 57 -8.69 -4.63 -13.26
CA ALA A 57 -8.67 -4.28 -14.67
C ALA A 57 -10.03 -3.69 -15.06
N GLY A 58 -10.04 -2.45 -15.54
CA GLY A 58 -11.24 -1.84 -16.12
C GLY A 58 -11.54 -2.46 -17.47
N ASN A 59 -12.81 -2.76 -17.74
CA ASN A 59 -13.29 -3.25 -19.04
C ASN A 59 -14.34 -2.26 -19.57
N THR A 60 -13.91 -1.06 -19.93
CA THR A 60 -14.77 -0.12 -20.66
C THR A 60 -14.10 0.19 -21.99
N GLU A 61 -14.79 -0.08 -23.10
CA GLU A 61 -14.30 0.11 -24.46
C GLU A 61 -13.65 1.50 -24.63
N GLY A 62 -12.31 1.54 -24.71
CA GLY A 62 -11.54 2.75 -25.00
C GLY A 62 -11.15 3.63 -23.81
N ARG A 63 -11.40 3.24 -22.55
CA ARG A 63 -10.86 3.94 -21.37
C ARG A 63 -10.07 3.01 -20.47
N ASP A 64 -8.87 3.46 -20.10
CA ASP A 64 -8.02 2.79 -19.11
C ASP A 64 -8.57 3.09 -17.71
N ASP A 65 -9.63 2.39 -17.33
CA ASP A 65 -10.30 2.51 -16.02
C ASP A 65 -9.63 1.60 -14.97
N ASN A 66 -8.36 1.25 -15.18
CA ASN A 66 -7.60 0.41 -14.26
C ASN A 66 -7.40 1.13 -12.93
N TYR A 67 -7.65 0.42 -11.84
CA TYR A 67 -7.45 0.96 -10.50
C TYR A 67 -6.99 -0.10 -9.52
N TYR A 68 -6.48 0.38 -8.40
CA TYR A 68 -6.10 -0.44 -7.27
C TYR A 68 -7.05 -0.19 -6.12
N LYS A 69 -7.39 -1.24 -5.39
CA LYS A 69 -8.07 -1.15 -4.09
C LYS A 69 -7.09 -1.53 -3.00
N LEU A 70 -6.89 -0.66 -2.03
CA LEU A 70 -6.14 -0.97 -0.81
C LEU A 70 -7.13 -1.23 0.33
N VAL A 71 -7.01 -2.39 0.97
CA VAL A 71 -7.85 -2.81 2.10
C VAL A 71 -6.96 -2.95 3.33
N PHE A 72 -7.22 -2.16 4.37
CA PHE A 72 -6.58 -2.27 5.67
C PHE A 72 -7.36 -3.28 6.52
N THR A 73 -6.79 -4.46 6.71
CA THR A 73 -7.54 -5.65 7.13
C THR A 73 -8.05 -5.53 8.56
N ASN A 74 -7.19 -5.16 9.50
CA ASN A 74 -7.56 -5.02 10.91
C ASN A 74 -8.51 -3.85 11.16
N GLU A 75 -8.34 -2.75 10.41
CA GLU A 75 -9.18 -1.55 10.56
C GLU A 75 -10.51 -1.63 9.80
N LYS A 76 -10.71 -2.64 8.94
CA LYS A 76 -11.89 -2.80 8.08
C LYS A 76 -12.18 -1.56 7.22
N LYS A 77 -11.11 -0.89 6.79
CA LYS A 77 -11.17 0.31 5.94
C LYS A 77 -10.57 0.02 4.57
N SER A 78 -11.02 0.72 3.55
CA SER A 78 -10.46 0.59 2.21
C SER A 78 -10.52 1.88 1.44
N MET A 79 -9.65 1.99 0.44
CA MET A 79 -9.65 3.08 -0.53
C MET A 79 -9.33 2.57 -1.93
N GLU A 80 -9.67 3.37 -2.92
CA GLU A 80 -9.40 3.11 -4.33
C GLU A 80 -8.51 4.21 -4.89
N TYR A 81 -7.55 3.86 -5.73
CA TYR A 81 -6.60 4.80 -6.32
C TYR A 81 -6.14 4.36 -7.70
N THR A 82 -5.85 5.33 -8.59
CA THR A 82 -5.31 5.07 -9.94
C THR A 82 -3.80 5.16 -10.01
N ARG A 83 -3.13 5.69 -8.97
CA ARG A 83 -1.67 5.73 -8.91
C ARG A 83 -1.09 4.33 -9.11
N THR A 84 -0.10 4.21 -9.99
CA THR A 84 0.58 2.93 -10.32
C THR A 84 1.54 2.48 -9.21
N TYR A 85 1.16 2.68 -7.95
CA TYR A 85 1.92 2.28 -6.79
C TYR A 85 1.57 0.85 -6.44
N TRP A 86 2.47 -0.06 -6.81
CA TRP A 86 2.31 -1.49 -6.59
C TRP A 86 3.56 -2.08 -5.91
N ASN A 87 3.39 -3.16 -5.14
CA ASN A 87 4.46 -3.85 -4.43
C ASN A 87 5.36 -2.86 -3.64
N LYS A 88 6.66 -2.80 -3.95
CA LYS A 88 7.64 -1.93 -3.29
C LYS A 88 7.27 -0.44 -3.27
N TYR A 89 6.59 0.04 -4.31
CA TYR A 89 6.19 1.44 -4.40
C TYR A 89 5.02 1.75 -3.48
N LEU A 90 4.09 0.80 -3.32
CA LEU A 90 3.02 0.90 -2.34
C LEU A 90 3.59 0.89 -0.91
N ILE A 91 4.54 0.00 -0.61
CA ILE A 91 5.22 -0.02 0.70
C ILE A 91 5.90 1.33 0.97
N GLY A 92 6.66 1.84 0.01
CA GLY A 92 7.31 3.15 0.13
C GLY A 92 6.30 4.26 0.39
N TRP A 93 5.18 4.26 -0.32
CA TRP A 93 4.13 5.27 -0.13
C TRP A 93 3.49 5.20 1.27
N LEU A 94 3.23 4.00 1.79
CA LEU A 94 2.69 3.85 3.15
C LEU A 94 3.69 4.24 4.23
N LEU A 95 4.98 3.98 4.02
CA LEU A 95 6.06 4.45 4.90
C LEU A 95 6.18 5.99 4.86
N GLU A 96 6.08 6.60 3.67
CA GLU A 96 6.11 8.06 3.49
C GLU A 96 4.92 8.77 4.15
N GLN A 97 3.81 8.07 4.39
CA GLN A 97 2.64 8.62 5.06
C GLN A 97 2.53 8.18 6.53
N ASP A 98 3.62 7.61 7.08
CA ASP A 98 3.70 7.10 8.45
C ASP A 98 2.63 6.05 8.82
N ILE A 99 2.03 5.39 7.82
CA ILE A 99 1.04 4.32 8.04
C ILE A 99 1.75 3.01 8.38
N LEU A 100 2.93 2.79 7.79
CA LEU A 100 3.84 1.73 8.17
C LEU A 100 5.06 2.36 8.82
N ASN A 101 5.71 1.60 9.70
CA ASN A 101 7.00 1.99 10.25
C ASN A 101 8.08 0.91 10.01
N ILE A 102 9.34 1.28 10.25
CA ILE A 102 10.50 0.39 10.09
C ILE A 102 10.50 -0.79 11.09
N LYS A 103 9.67 -0.75 12.13
CA LYS A 103 9.55 -1.83 13.13
C LYS A 103 8.59 -2.93 12.67
N GLY A 104 7.95 -2.77 11.52
CA GLY A 104 6.99 -3.75 11.03
C GLY A 104 5.57 -3.54 11.56
N GLU A 105 5.27 -2.36 12.09
CA GLU A 105 3.96 -2.03 12.66
C GLU A 105 3.19 -1.08 11.73
N MET A 106 1.86 -1.13 11.85
CA MET A 106 0.95 -0.22 11.18
C MET A 106 0.36 0.77 12.19
N ASP A 107 0.29 2.05 11.82
CA ASP A 107 -0.35 3.10 12.63
C ASP A 107 -1.80 3.31 12.17
N PRO A 108 -2.80 2.83 12.94
CA PRO A 108 -4.21 2.94 12.57
C PRO A 108 -4.73 4.39 12.60
N ASP A 109 -4.12 5.27 13.40
CA ASP A 109 -4.58 6.65 13.55
C ASP A 109 -4.33 7.49 12.30
N LYS A 110 -3.40 7.05 11.43
CA LYS A 110 -3.08 7.71 10.16
C LYS A 110 -3.97 7.29 9.01
N ILE A 111 -4.65 6.15 9.12
CA ILE A 111 -5.39 5.54 8.01
C ILE A 111 -6.56 6.42 7.56
N ASP A 112 -7.31 7.02 8.48
CA ASP A 112 -8.46 7.86 8.10
C ASP A 112 -8.03 9.11 7.34
N GLY A 113 -6.96 9.76 7.78
CA GLY A 113 -6.39 10.92 7.09
C GLY A 113 -5.85 10.56 5.71
N PHE A 114 -5.22 9.39 5.59
CA PHE A 114 -4.73 8.87 4.33
C PHE A 114 -5.85 8.58 3.33
N ILE A 115 -6.88 7.84 3.76
CA ILE A 115 -8.04 7.52 2.94
C ILE A 115 -8.74 8.81 2.51
N THR A 116 -9.00 9.74 3.43
CA THR A 116 -9.62 11.04 3.11
C THR A 116 -8.84 11.81 2.04
N LYS A 117 -7.51 11.71 2.05
CA LYS A 117 -6.64 12.45 1.13
C LYS A 117 -6.55 11.82 -0.26
N TYR A 118 -6.61 10.50 -0.36
CA TYR A 118 -6.22 9.79 -1.59
C TYR A 118 -7.29 8.84 -2.14
N ASP A 119 -8.39 8.60 -1.43
CA ASP A 119 -9.46 7.74 -1.94
C ASP A 119 -10.21 8.42 -3.09
N GLU A 120 -10.03 7.87 -4.29
CA GLU A 120 -10.63 8.38 -5.51
C GLU A 120 -12.10 7.93 -5.67
N ASN A 121 -12.59 6.98 -4.85
CA ASN A 121 -13.98 6.49 -4.89
C ASN A 121 -14.42 6.05 -6.30
N ILE A 122 -13.56 5.34 -7.01
CA ILE A 122 -13.67 5.03 -8.46
C ILE A 122 -14.91 4.18 -8.73
N SER A 123 -15.12 3.11 -7.95
CA SER A 123 -16.25 2.20 -8.10
C SER A 123 -17.61 2.89 -7.94
N LYS A 124 -17.69 3.97 -7.14
CA LYS A 124 -18.91 4.76 -6.97
C LYS A 124 -19.19 5.70 -8.15
N ARG A 125 -18.16 6.11 -8.89
CA ARG A 125 -18.31 7.00 -10.06
C ARG A 125 -18.89 6.27 -11.28
N THR A 126 -18.60 4.97 -11.41
CA THR A 126 -19.02 4.15 -12.55
C THR A 126 -20.53 3.87 -12.59
N VAL A 127 -21.28 4.12 -11.51
CA VAL A 127 -22.72 3.77 -11.41
C VAL A 127 -23.65 4.83 -12.02
N ILE A 128 -23.19 6.05 -12.35
CA ILE A 128 -24.06 7.18 -12.78
C ILE A 128 -24.31 7.22 -14.31
N LEU A 129 -24.27 6.08 -15.01
CA LEU A 129 -24.67 5.99 -16.41
C LEU A 129 -25.76 4.92 -16.57
N HIS A 130 -26.97 5.19 -16.08
CA HIS A 130 -28.21 4.50 -16.48
C HIS A 130 -29.33 5.54 -16.62
#